data_AF-A0A2E5S5W7-F1
#
_entry.id   AF-A0A2E5S5W7-F1
#
_cell.length_a   1.000
_cell.length_b   1.000
_cell.length_c   1.000
_cell.angle_alpha   90.00
_cell.angle_beta   90.00
_cell.angle_gamma   90.00
#
_symmetry.space_group_name_H-M   'P 1'
#
loop_
_entity.id
_entity.type
_entity.pdbx_description
1 polymer ?
#
loop_
_entity_poly.entity_id
_entity_poly.type
_entity_poly.pdbx_seq_one_letter_code
_entity_poly.pdbx_strand_id
1 'polypeptide(L)'
;LLDQMVKNSGFAGEDLELLRHYIPDFGIELFNVPKIDPATLPVSEPVQLYLASVAFIRDPGVFEHLIPYLERQSNIEDIGKKVEVVARVLQYIFNVQDVESGAVSEALKMAGFSTEESEGVMATTADKLRAEGKLEGIQQGKLEGKLEDARRMKAEGLSLDQIARVTGLSADELKKNQIVD
;
A
#
# COMPACT_ATOMS: atom_id res chain seq x y z
N LEU A 1 9.36 17.17 -22.04
CA LEU A 1 9.62 17.25 -20.58
C LEU A 1 10.93 17.98 -20.28
N LEU A 2 12.06 17.55 -20.87
CA LEU A 2 13.36 18.23 -20.77
C LEU A 2 13.29 19.73 -21.06
N ASP A 3 12.75 20.15 -22.21
CA ASP A 3 12.59 21.59 -22.56
C ASP A 3 11.76 22.41 -21.55
N GLN A 4 10.80 21.77 -20.87
CA GLN A 4 10.01 22.41 -19.80
C GLN A 4 10.82 22.51 -18.50
N MET A 5 11.66 21.53 -18.19
CA MET A 5 12.60 21.59 -17.07
C MET A 5 13.66 22.67 -17.32
N VAL A 6 14.15 22.84 -18.57
CA VAL A 6 15.09 23.91 -18.96
C VAL A 6 14.50 25.28 -18.66
N LYS A 7 13.26 25.54 -19.11
CA LYS A 7 12.59 26.82 -18.90
C LYS A 7 12.38 27.17 -17.43
N ASN A 8 12.23 26.17 -16.55
CA ASN A 8 11.92 26.38 -15.13
C ASN A 8 13.14 26.32 -14.20
N SER A 9 14.31 25.92 -14.68
CA SER A 9 15.51 25.66 -13.84
C SER A 9 16.60 26.72 -13.95
N GLY A 10 16.57 27.58 -14.98
CA GLY A 10 17.54 28.67 -15.15
C GLY A 10 18.93 28.24 -15.64
N PHE A 11 19.11 26.97 -16.02
CA PHE A 11 20.36 26.46 -16.61
C PHE A 11 20.53 26.92 -18.07
N ALA A 12 21.78 27.22 -18.47
CA ALA A 12 22.11 27.54 -19.84
C ALA A 12 22.14 26.25 -20.70
N GLY A 13 21.99 26.37 -22.02
CA GLY A 13 21.95 25.22 -22.94
C GLY A 13 23.20 24.33 -22.89
N GLU A 14 24.37 24.90 -22.56
CA GLU A 14 25.63 24.17 -22.41
C GLU A 14 25.67 23.30 -21.13
N ASP A 15 25.06 23.76 -20.03
CA ASP A 15 24.97 23.00 -18.78
C ASP A 15 24.13 21.72 -18.96
N LEU A 16 23.12 21.76 -19.84
CA LEU A 16 22.27 20.62 -20.13
C LEU A 16 22.96 19.56 -20.98
N GLU A 17 23.87 19.95 -21.88
CA GLU A 17 24.68 18.98 -22.62
C GLU A 17 25.64 18.23 -21.68
N LEU A 18 26.21 18.92 -20.68
CA LEU A 18 26.98 18.29 -19.61
C LEU A 18 26.13 17.38 -18.73
N LEU A 19 24.90 17.81 -18.41
CA LEU A 19 23.99 17.06 -17.54
C LEU A 19 23.21 15.94 -18.26
N ARG A 20 23.16 15.92 -19.59
CA ARG A 20 22.47 14.86 -20.38
C ARG A 20 22.91 13.46 -20.00
N HIS A 21 24.18 13.27 -19.62
CA HIS A 21 24.72 11.97 -19.23
C HIS A 21 24.27 11.53 -17.83
N TYR A 22 23.75 12.47 -17.03
CA TYR A 22 23.27 12.25 -15.67
C TYR A 22 21.74 12.30 -15.56
N ILE A 23 21.04 12.81 -16.58
CA ILE A 23 19.59 12.75 -16.67
C ILE A 23 19.23 11.37 -17.22
N PRO A 24 18.67 10.47 -16.41
CA PRO A 24 18.34 9.15 -16.91
C PRO A 24 17.18 9.27 -17.90
N ASP A 25 17.30 8.57 -19.03
CA ASP A 25 16.29 8.55 -20.07
C ASP A 25 15.18 7.55 -19.70
N PHE A 26 14.22 8.02 -18.89
CA PHE A 26 13.05 7.23 -18.52
C PHE A 26 11.87 7.57 -19.43
N GLY A 27 11.36 6.56 -20.13
CA GLY A 27 10.01 6.59 -20.70
C GLY A 27 8.97 6.41 -19.59
N ILE A 28 7.90 7.21 -19.60
CA ILE A 28 6.74 7.00 -18.74
C ILE A 28 5.65 6.32 -19.56
N GLU A 29 5.36 5.06 -19.23
CA GLU A 29 4.24 4.32 -19.80
C GLU A 29 3.09 4.31 -18.78
N LEU A 30 1.93 4.85 -19.17
CA LEU A 30 0.73 4.90 -18.33
C LEU A 30 -0.24 3.80 -18.77
N PHE A 31 -0.57 2.93 -17.84
CA PHE A 31 -1.43 1.77 -18.07
C PHE A 31 -2.78 1.93 -17.38
N ASN A 32 -3.86 1.60 -18.10
CA ASN A 32 -5.18 1.47 -17.49
C ASN A 32 -5.35 0.03 -16.97
N VAL A 33 -5.05 -0.17 -15.68
CA VAL A 33 -4.89 -1.50 -15.06
C VAL A 33 -6.07 -2.46 -15.33
N PRO A 34 -7.36 -2.07 -15.17
CA PRO A 34 -8.49 -2.95 -15.51
C PRO A 34 -8.62 -3.36 -16.98
N LYS A 35 -7.90 -2.72 -17.91
CA LYS A 35 -8.03 -2.93 -19.35
C LYS A 35 -6.84 -3.64 -19.98
N ILE A 36 -5.88 -4.05 -19.18
CA ILE A 36 -4.63 -4.66 -19.63
C ILE A 36 -4.51 -6.01 -18.98
N ASP A 37 -4.05 -7.00 -19.73
CA ASP A 37 -3.61 -8.27 -19.19
C ASP A 37 -2.22 -8.09 -18.54
N PRO A 38 -2.08 -8.17 -17.21
CA PRO A 38 -0.80 -7.99 -16.53
C PRO A 38 0.30 -8.93 -17.04
N ALA A 39 -0.04 -10.12 -17.54
CA ALA A 39 0.92 -11.07 -18.09
C ALA A 39 1.63 -10.56 -19.36
N THR A 40 1.04 -9.60 -20.06
CA THR A 40 1.60 -9.03 -21.30
C THR A 40 2.58 -7.88 -21.05
N LEU A 41 2.64 -7.37 -19.82
CA LEU A 41 3.47 -6.22 -19.48
C LEU A 41 4.94 -6.64 -19.30
N PRO A 42 5.90 -5.80 -19.76
CA PRO A 42 7.34 -6.05 -19.63
C PRO A 42 7.83 -5.73 -18.20
N VAL A 43 7.16 -6.28 -17.19
CA VAL A 43 7.48 -6.13 -15.76
C VAL A 43 7.73 -7.51 -15.14
N SER A 44 8.33 -7.53 -13.95
CA SER A 44 8.65 -8.78 -13.27
C SER A 44 7.38 -9.52 -12.82
N GLU A 45 7.46 -10.86 -12.69
CA GLU A 45 6.30 -11.67 -12.29
C GLU A 45 5.66 -11.26 -10.96
N PRO A 46 6.41 -10.88 -9.90
CA PRO A 46 5.80 -10.32 -8.68
C PRO A 46 4.99 -9.05 -8.94
N VAL A 47 5.45 -8.20 -9.85
CA VAL A 47 4.71 -6.98 -10.24
C VAL A 47 3.48 -7.35 -11.05
N GLN A 48 3.55 -8.35 -11.94
CA GLN A 48 2.38 -8.86 -12.66
C GLN A 48 1.32 -9.40 -11.69
N LEU A 49 1.71 -10.19 -10.66
CA LEU A 49 0.80 -10.66 -9.63
C LEU A 49 0.16 -9.50 -8.85
N TYR A 50 0.96 -8.50 -8.46
CA TYR A 50 0.43 -7.31 -7.79
C TYR A 50 -0.55 -6.53 -8.68
N LEU A 51 -0.25 -6.35 -9.96
CA LEU A 51 -1.15 -5.67 -10.89
C LEU A 51 -2.43 -6.47 -11.13
N ALA A 52 -2.35 -7.80 -11.20
CA ALA A 52 -3.51 -8.67 -11.29
C ALA A 52 -4.39 -8.53 -10.03
N SER A 53 -3.80 -8.51 -8.83
CA SER A 53 -4.60 -8.32 -7.61
C SER A 53 -5.31 -6.98 -7.60
N VAL A 54 -4.65 -5.89 -8.03
CA VAL A 54 -5.27 -4.57 -8.17
C VAL A 54 -6.37 -4.55 -9.23
N ALA A 55 -6.16 -5.21 -10.38
CA ALA A 55 -7.13 -5.25 -11.47
C ALA A 55 -8.43 -5.96 -11.06
N PHE A 56 -8.32 -7.04 -10.29
CA PHE A 56 -9.44 -7.90 -9.91
C PHE A 56 -9.90 -7.74 -8.46
N ILE A 57 -9.35 -6.77 -7.70
CA ILE A 57 -9.61 -6.59 -6.25
C ILE A 57 -11.09 -6.41 -5.88
N ARG A 58 -11.96 -6.07 -6.83
CA ARG A 58 -13.39 -5.87 -6.60
C ARG A 58 -14.23 -7.07 -7.04
N ASP A 59 -13.62 -8.04 -7.70
CA ASP A 59 -14.29 -9.27 -8.11
C ASP A 59 -14.36 -10.22 -6.90
N PRO A 60 -15.53 -10.73 -6.51
CA PRO A 60 -15.65 -11.76 -5.46
C PRO A 60 -14.86 -13.03 -5.79
N GLY A 61 -14.64 -13.34 -7.07
CA GLY A 61 -13.83 -14.44 -7.57
C GLY A 61 -12.36 -14.07 -7.78
N VAL A 62 -11.82 -13.06 -7.08
CA VAL A 62 -10.45 -12.54 -7.30
C VAL A 62 -9.40 -13.64 -7.41
N PHE A 63 -9.46 -14.68 -6.59
CA PHE A 63 -8.46 -15.75 -6.60
C PHE A 63 -8.47 -16.58 -7.88
N GLU A 64 -9.61 -16.75 -8.55
CA GLU A 64 -9.68 -17.46 -9.84
C GLU A 64 -8.81 -16.77 -10.89
N HIS A 65 -8.80 -15.43 -10.88
CA HIS A 65 -7.95 -14.62 -11.76
C HIS A 65 -6.47 -14.63 -11.35
N LEU A 66 -6.18 -14.84 -10.05
CA LEU A 66 -4.82 -14.83 -9.53
C LEU A 66 -4.09 -16.17 -9.64
N ILE A 67 -4.80 -17.30 -9.76
CA ILE A 67 -4.18 -18.63 -9.85
C ILE A 67 -3.05 -18.69 -10.89
N PRO A 68 -3.22 -18.23 -12.15
CA PRO A 68 -2.13 -18.29 -13.14
C PRO A 68 -0.88 -17.51 -12.75
N TYR A 69 -1.01 -16.46 -11.94
CA TYR A 69 0.10 -15.65 -11.45
C TYR A 69 0.74 -16.29 -10.22
N LEU A 70 -0.08 -16.87 -9.33
CA LEU A 70 0.37 -17.64 -8.18
C LEU A 70 1.15 -18.89 -8.63
N GLU A 71 0.72 -19.56 -9.69
CA GLU A 71 1.44 -20.69 -10.31
C GLU A 71 2.85 -20.29 -10.75
N ARG A 72 3.02 -19.09 -11.31
CA ARG A 72 4.37 -18.59 -11.64
C ARG A 72 5.21 -18.37 -10.39
N GLN A 73 4.61 -17.82 -9.34
CA GLN A 73 5.30 -17.63 -8.06
C GLN A 73 5.68 -18.95 -7.37
N SER A 74 4.89 -20.01 -7.50
CA SER A 74 5.20 -21.30 -6.86
C SER A 74 6.48 -21.93 -7.42
N ASN A 75 6.84 -21.61 -8.67
CA ASN A 75 8.06 -22.08 -9.34
C ASN A 75 9.35 -21.36 -8.92
N ILE A 76 9.28 -20.30 -8.09
CA ILE A 76 10.46 -19.59 -7.60
C ILE A 76 11.24 -20.49 -6.64
N GLU A 77 12.56 -20.62 -6.78
CA GLU A 77 13.38 -21.49 -5.90
C GLU A 77 13.46 -20.96 -4.46
N ASP A 78 13.54 -19.64 -4.30
CA ASP A 78 13.65 -18.98 -3.01
C ASP A 78 12.28 -18.95 -2.30
N ILE A 79 12.09 -19.90 -1.38
CA ILE A 79 10.87 -20.04 -0.59
C ILE A 79 10.56 -18.77 0.21
N GLY A 80 11.58 -18.13 0.79
CA GLY A 80 11.39 -16.90 1.55
C GLY A 80 10.81 -15.78 0.68
N LYS A 81 11.37 -15.58 -0.51
CA LYS A 81 10.88 -14.57 -1.45
C LYS A 81 9.48 -14.87 -1.97
N LYS A 82 9.17 -16.11 -2.35
CA LYS A 82 7.81 -16.43 -2.84
C LYS A 82 6.76 -16.20 -1.76
N VAL A 83 7.06 -16.62 -0.52
CA VAL A 83 6.18 -16.42 0.65
C VAL A 83 5.97 -14.93 0.89
N GLU A 84 7.03 -14.13 0.87
CA GLU A 84 6.95 -12.69 1.12
C GLU A 84 6.09 -11.96 0.07
N VAL A 85 6.30 -12.28 -1.21
CA VAL A 85 5.57 -11.68 -2.34
C VAL A 85 4.08 -12.01 -2.24
N VAL A 86 3.73 -13.29 -2.09
CA VAL A 86 2.34 -13.72 -2.02
C VAL A 86 1.67 -13.16 -0.77
N ALA A 87 2.33 -13.21 0.39
CA ALA A 87 1.77 -12.65 1.63
C ALA A 87 1.47 -11.15 1.53
N ARG A 88 2.29 -10.39 0.78
CA ARG A 88 2.05 -8.95 0.56
C ARG A 88 0.81 -8.70 -0.30
N VAL A 89 0.57 -9.55 -1.30
CA VAL A 89 -0.63 -9.49 -2.13
C VAL A 89 -1.88 -9.88 -1.34
N LEU A 90 -1.80 -10.95 -0.55
CA LEU A 90 -2.90 -11.36 0.32
C LEU A 90 -3.25 -10.28 1.35
N GLN A 91 -2.24 -9.68 1.98
CA GLN A 91 -2.45 -8.57 2.90
C GLN A 91 -3.24 -7.42 2.26
N TYR A 92 -2.90 -7.05 1.02
CA TYR A 92 -3.67 -6.05 0.27
C TYR A 92 -5.11 -6.50 0.03
N ILE A 93 -5.33 -7.77 -0.34
CA ILE A 93 -6.67 -8.33 -0.57
C ILE A 93 -7.51 -8.28 0.71
N PHE A 94 -6.99 -8.76 1.84
CA PHE A 94 -7.69 -8.73 3.13
C PHE A 94 -8.05 -7.31 3.59
N ASN A 95 -7.25 -6.31 3.23
CA ASN A 95 -7.52 -4.92 3.58
C ASN A 95 -8.64 -4.29 2.73
N VAL A 96 -9.04 -4.92 1.61
CA VAL A 96 -10.05 -4.39 0.68
C VAL A 96 -11.30 -5.26 0.61
N GLN A 97 -11.15 -6.57 0.76
CA GLN A 97 -12.22 -7.56 0.69
C GLN A 97 -12.24 -8.44 1.94
N ASP A 98 -13.44 -8.82 2.34
CA ASP A 98 -13.63 -9.88 3.33
C ASP A 98 -13.48 -11.23 2.63
N VAL A 99 -12.38 -11.92 2.95
CA VAL A 99 -11.99 -13.16 2.29
C VAL A 99 -11.90 -14.27 3.32
N GLU A 100 -12.52 -15.41 3.02
CA GLU A 100 -12.38 -16.60 3.86
C GLU A 100 -11.00 -17.25 3.65
N SER A 101 -10.38 -17.70 4.75
CA SER A 101 -9.09 -18.40 4.70
C SER A 101 -9.12 -19.69 3.88
N GLY A 102 -10.30 -20.32 3.73
CA GLY A 102 -10.51 -21.48 2.88
C GLY A 102 -10.26 -21.18 1.40
N ALA A 103 -10.77 -20.05 0.90
CA ALA A 103 -10.59 -19.62 -0.49
C ALA A 103 -9.10 -19.37 -0.82
N VAL A 104 -8.37 -18.76 0.11
CA VAL A 104 -6.92 -18.55 -0.03
C VAL A 104 -6.19 -19.89 -0.11
N SER A 105 -6.50 -20.80 0.82
CA SER A 105 -5.84 -22.11 0.90
C SER A 105 -6.10 -22.95 -0.36
N GLU A 106 -7.33 -22.90 -0.88
CA GLU A 106 -7.69 -23.56 -2.13
C GLU A 106 -6.93 -22.97 -3.32
N ALA A 107 -6.87 -21.64 -3.44
CA ALA A 107 -6.14 -20.97 -4.51
C ALA A 107 -4.64 -21.29 -4.51
N LEU A 108 -4.00 -21.28 -3.33
CA LEU A 108 -2.58 -21.64 -3.20
C LEU A 108 -2.33 -23.10 -3.58
N LYS A 109 -3.20 -24.00 -3.13
CA LYS A 109 -3.14 -25.43 -3.51
C LYS A 109 -3.31 -25.63 -5.01
N MET A 110 -4.29 -24.96 -5.63
CA MET A 110 -4.51 -25.00 -7.08
C MET A 110 -3.29 -24.47 -7.83
N ALA A 111 -2.65 -23.43 -7.30
CA ALA A 111 -1.43 -22.85 -7.85
C ALA A 111 -0.14 -23.68 -7.62
N GLY A 112 -0.25 -24.85 -6.97
CA GLY A 112 0.87 -25.77 -6.78
C GLY A 112 1.78 -25.44 -5.60
N PHE A 113 1.37 -24.57 -4.68
CA PHE A 113 2.09 -24.39 -3.42
C PHE A 113 1.95 -25.66 -2.56
N SER A 114 3.05 -26.08 -1.94
CA SER A 114 3.03 -27.12 -0.91
C SER A 114 2.28 -26.64 0.34
N THR A 115 1.95 -27.59 1.22
CA THR A 115 1.31 -27.28 2.51
C THR A 115 2.19 -26.36 3.35
N GLU A 116 3.49 -26.63 3.45
CA GLU A 116 4.44 -25.84 4.23
C GLU A 116 4.56 -24.40 3.70
N GLU A 117 4.65 -24.23 2.37
CA GLU A 117 4.69 -22.90 1.76
C GLU A 117 3.38 -22.14 1.98
N SER A 118 2.24 -22.82 1.87
CA SER A 118 0.92 -22.22 2.10
C SER A 118 0.76 -21.76 3.56
N GLU A 119 1.20 -22.58 4.52
CA GLU A 119 1.23 -22.21 5.93
C GLU A 119 2.15 -21.01 6.19
N GLY A 120 3.32 -20.97 5.54
CA GLY A 120 4.25 -19.84 5.62
C GLY A 120 3.65 -18.54 5.09
N VAL A 121 2.96 -18.60 3.94
CA VAL A 121 2.21 -17.48 3.36
C VAL A 121 1.13 -16.98 4.32
N MET A 122 0.33 -17.88 4.87
CA MET A 122 -0.78 -17.53 5.77
C MET A 122 -0.27 -16.94 7.09
N ALA A 123 0.76 -17.53 7.69
CA ALA A 123 1.39 -17.03 8.91
C ALA A 123 1.96 -15.62 8.70
N THR A 124 2.74 -15.43 7.63
CA THR A 124 3.33 -14.13 7.29
C THR A 124 2.26 -13.07 7.04
N THR A 125 1.18 -13.42 6.35
CA THR A 125 0.06 -12.52 6.09
C THR A 125 -0.63 -12.11 7.40
N ALA A 126 -0.92 -13.08 8.26
CA ALA A 126 -1.57 -12.82 9.55
C ALA A 126 -0.71 -11.94 10.46
N ASP A 127 0.61 -12.15 10.49
CA ASP A 127 1.52 -11.33 11.30
C ASP A 127 1.57 -9.89 10.83
N LYS A 128 1.59 -9.67 9.51
CA LYS A 128 1.50 -8.33 8.92
C LYS A 128 0.20 -7.63 9.29
N LEU A 129 -0.94 -8.31 9.11
CA LEU A 129 -2.26 -7.77 9.46
C LEU A 129 -2.38 -7.43 10.96
N ARG A 130 -1.86 -8.29 11.85
CA ARG A 130 -1.82 -8.03 13.29
C ARG A 130 -0.94 -6.83 13.64
N ALA A 131 0.23 -6.71 13.01
CA ALA A 131 1.14 -5.61 13.23
C ALA A 131 0.51 -4.27 12.82
N GLU A 132 -0.16 -4.23 11.66
CA GLU A 132 -0.89 -3.06 11.18
C GLU A 132 -2.04 -2.69 12.10
N GLY A 133 -2.92 -3.65 12.44
CA GLY A 133 -4.04 -3.39 13.34
C GLY A 133 -3.61 -2.91 14.72
N LYS A 134 -2.50 -3.43 15.25
CA LYS A 134 -1.91 -2.94 16.51
C LYS A 134 -1.40 -1.52 16.36
N LEU A 135 -0.72 -1.20 15.26
CA LEU A 135 -0.19 0.14 15.02
C LEU A 135 -1.33 1.16 14.86
N GLU A 136 -2.36 0.83 14.08
CA GLU A 136 -3.56 1.64 13.90
C GLU A 136 -4.27 1.88 15.22
N GLY A 137 -4.48 0.83 16.03
CA GLY A 137 -5.10 0.95 17.34
C GLY A 137 -4.32 1.86 18.30
N ILE A 138 -2.98 1.79 18.28
CA ILE A 138 -2.13 2.70 19.08
C ILE A 138 -2.27 4.15 18.58
N GLN A 139 -2.27 4.38 17.27
CA GLN A 139 -2.41 5.71 16.70
C GLN A 139 -3.78 6.32 17.02
N GLN A 140 -4.84 5.53 16.84
CA GLN A 140 -6.20 5.93 17.15
C GLN A 140 -6.37 6.23 18.64
N GLY A 141 -5.88 5.36 19.53
CA GLY A 141 -5.94 5.59 20.98
C GLY A 141 -5.17 6.84 21.43
N LYS A 142 -4.01 7.11 20.82
CA LYS A 142 -3.26 8.35 21.08
C LYS A 142 -4.03 9.59 20.62
N LEU A 143 -4.66 9.53 19.45
CA LEU A 143 -5.48 10.63 18.94
C LEU A 143 -6.71 10.85 19.81
N GLU A 144 -7.42 9.79 20.19
CA GLU A 144 -8.60 9.85 21.06
C GLU A 144 -8.26 10.45 22.43
N GLY A 145 -7.15 10.04 23.05
CA GLY A 145 -6.68 10.63 24.31
C GLY A 145 -6.40 12.13 24.19
N LYS A 146 -5.72 12.56 23.11
CA LYS A 146 -5.50 14.00 22.83
C LYS A 146 -6.81 14.76 22.64
N LEU A 147 -7.79 14.17 21.95
CA LEU A 147 -9.10 14.78 21.73
C LEU A 147 -9.91 14.86 23.03
N GLU A 148 -9.83 13.86 23.90
CA GLU A 148 -10.45 13.89 25.22
C GLU A 148 -9.87 15.01 26.08
N ASP A 149 -8.54 15.11 26.16
CA ASP A 149 -7.86 16.18 26.88
C ASP A 149 -8.21 17.56 26.30
N ALA A 150 -8.24 17.70 24.97
CA ALA A 150 -8.64 18.94 24.31
C ALA A 150 -10.07 19.36 24.66
N ARG A 151 -11.02 18.42 24.76
CA ARG A 151 -12.41 18.69 25.19
C ARG A 151 -12.46 19.16 26.64
N ARG A 152 -11.70 18.53 27.54
CA ARG A 152 -11.61 18.93 28.96
C ARG A 152 -11.01 20.33 29.08
N MET A 153 -9.93 20.61 28.38
CA MET A 153 -9.29 21.94 28.34
C MET A 153 -10.24 23.02 27.80
N LYS A 154 -11.03 22.72 26.76
CA LYS A 154 -12.07 23.64 26.27
C LYS A 154 -13.11 23.93 27.35
N ALA A 155 -13.58 22.90 28.06
CA ALA A 155 -14.55 23.03 29.14
C ALA A 155 -14.01 23.85 30.33
N GLU A 156 -12.69 23.79 30.57
CA GLU A 156 -11.98 24.61 31.55
C GLU A 156 -11.70 26.05 31.07
N GLY A 157 -12.08 26.40 29.84
CA GLY A 157 -11.97 27.75 29.30
C GLY A 157 -10.62 28.11 28.68
N LEU A 158 -9.76 27.12 28.39
CA LEU A 158 -8.52 27.39 27.67
C LEU A 158 -8.80 27.86 26.23
N SER A 159 -7.98 28.78 25.75
CA SER A 159 -8.05 29.23 24.35
C SER A 159 -7.55 28.15 23.39
N LEU A 160 -7.98 28.24 22.14
CA LEU A 160 -7.63 27.26 21.10
C LEU A 160 -6.13 27.18 20.83
N ASP A 161 -5.43 28.31 20.88
CA ASP A 161 -3.98 28.37 20.75
C ASP A 161 -3.26 27.68 21.92
N GLN A 162 -3.83 27.72 23.13
CA GLN A 162 -3.32 26.96 24.27
C GLN A 162 -3.58 25.45 24.09
N ILE A 163 -4.80 25.07 23.70
CA ILE A 163 -5.18 23.67 23.48
C ILE A 163 -4.33 23.03 22.39
N ALA A 164 -4.19 23.69 21.24
CA ALA A 164 -3.38 23.22 20.12
C ALA A 164 -1.91 23.01 20.52
N ARG A 165 -1.34 23.99 21.25
CA ARG A 165 0.05 23.90 21.75
C ARG A 165 0.26 22.77 22.76
N VAL A 166 -0.69 22.51 23.66
CA VAL A 166 -0.55 21.48 24.70
C VAL A 166 -0.79 20.07 24.12
N THR A 167 -1.84 19.91 23.32
CA THR A 167 -2.22 18.59 22.75
C THR A 167 -1.43 18.23 21.50
N GLY A 168 -0.79 19.23 20.86
CA GLY A 168 -0.14 19.09 19.57
C GLY A 168 -1.13 18.79 18.44
N LEU A 169 -2.41 19.09 18.62
CA LEU A 169 -3.44 19.00 17.59
C LEU A 169 -3.43 20.29 16.75
N SER A 170 -3.59 20.14 15.44
CA SER A 170 -3.79 21.25 14.53
C SER A 170 -5.18 21.88 14.70
N ALA A 171 -5.33 23.13 14.26
CA ALA A 171 -6.63 23.82 14.27
C ALA A 171 -7.70 23.06 13.47
N ASP A 172 -7.31 22.45 12.34
CA ASP A 172 -8.20 21.65 11.51
C ASP A 172 -8.67 20.38 12.22
N GLU A 173 -7.78 19.69 12.96
CA GLU A 173 -8.16 18.52 13.77
C GLU A 173 -9.13 18.90 14.89
N LEU A 174 -8.91 20.03 15.57
CA LEU A 174 -9.83 20.53 16.60
C LEU A 174 -11.21 20.86 16.00
N LYS A 175 -11.25 21.45 14.81
CA LYS A 175 -12.49 21.79 14.09
C LYS A 175 -13.24 20.57 13.59
N LYS A 176 -12.54 19.64 12.95
CA LYS A 176 -13.12 18.38 12.47
C LYS A 176 -13.78 17.58 13.60
N ASN A 177 -13.21 17.67 14.81
CA ASN A 177 -13.69 16.95 15.99
C ASN A 177 -14.63 17.78 16.89
N GLN A 178 -15.17 18.91 16.39
CA GLN A 178 -16.16 19.74 17.09
C GLN A 178 -15.67 20.26 18.45
N ILE A 179 -14.35 20.40 18.60
CA ILE A 179 -13.73 21.07 19.75
C ILE A 179 -13.75 22.59 19.55
N VAL A 180 -14.15 23.06 18.37
CA VAL A 180 -14.45 24.47 18.08
C VAL A 180 -15.78 24.59 17.35
N ASP A 181 -16.35 25.80 17.36
CA ASP A 181 -17.51 26.17 16.54
C ASP A 181 -17.07 26.46 15.09
#